data_AF-A0A066U439-F1
#
_entry.id   AF-A0A066U439-F1
#
_cell.length_a   1.000
_cell.length_b   1.000
_cell.length_c   1.000
_cell.angle_alpha   90.00
_cell.angle_beta   90.00
_cell.angle_gamma   90.00
#
_symmetry.space_group_name_H-M   'P 1'
#
loop_
_entity.id
_entity.type
_entity.pdbx_description
1 polymer ?
#
loop_
_entity_poly.entity_id
_entity_poly.type
_entity_poly.pdbx_seq_one_letter_code
_entity_poly.pdbx_strand_id
1 'polypeptide(L)' 'MGKYDKQIERSKQMLAEAQKKYDEAVIKLADASPGVRETVLGTYGRQIEEAKSMIATFEGAND' A
#
# COMPACT_ATOMS: atom_id res chain seq x y z
N MET A 1 -9.00 -13.87 19.58
CA MET A 1 -8.53 -13.66 18.21
C MET A 1 -9.75 -13.68 17.31
N GLY A 2 -10.02 -12.56 16.65
CA GLY A 2 -11.01 -12.46 15.59
C GLY A 2 -10.62 -13.34 14.40
N LYS A 3 -11.63 -13.76 13.64
CA LYS A 3 -11.50 -14.69 12.52
C LYS A 3 -10.55 -14.17 11.43
N TYR A 4 -10.38 -12.85 11.33
CA TYR A 4 -9.58 -12.20 10.30
C TYR A 4 -8.33 -11.47 10.82
N ASP A 5 -7.97 -11.61 12.10
CA ASP A 5 -6.82 -10.89 12.70
C ASP A 5 -5.52 -11.08 11.91
N LYS A 6 -5.24 -12.30 11.45
CA LYS A 6 -4.04 -12.62 10.65
C LYS A 6 -4.06 -11.95 9.28
N GLN A 7 -5.23 -11.88 8.65
CA GLN A 7 -5.42 -11.23 7.36
C GLN A 7 -5.26 -9.72 7.51
N ILE A 8 -5.80 -9.14 8.58
CA ILE A 8 -5.62 -7.73 8.93
C ILE A 8 -4.14 -7.39 9.14
N GLU A 9 -3.41 -8.19 9.94
CA GLU A 9 -1.97 -8.00 10.13
C GLU A 9 -1.20 -8.09 8.82
N ARG A 10 -1.49 -9.09 7.99
CA ARG A 10 -0.84 -9.26 6.69
C ARG A 10 -1.11 -8.07 5.76
N SER A 11 -2.35 -7.59 5.70
CA SER A 11 -2.70 -6.42 4.89
C SER A 11 -2.05 -5.13 5.42
N LYS A 12 -1.88 -4.99 6.75
CA LYS A 12 -1.12 -3.89 7.37
C LYS A 12 0.37 -3.95 7.01
N GLN A 13 0.96 -5.14 6.96
CA GLN A 13 2.34 -5.32 6.49
C GLN A 13 2.49 -4.92 5.01
N MET A 14 1.56 -5.37 4.15
CA MET A 14 1.55 -4.99 2.73
C MET A 14 1.43 -3.48 2.55
N LEU A 15 0.56 -2.82 3.33
CA LEU A 15 0.41 -1.37 3.32
C LEU A 15 1.73 -0.68 3.70
N ALA A 16 2.37 -1.12 4.79
CA ALA A 16 3.63 -0.54 5.26
C ALA A 16 4.76 -0.69 4.22
N GLU A 17 4.86 -1.86 3.58
CA GLU A 17 5.84 -2.10 2.52
C GLU A 17 5.57 -1.25 1.27
N ALA A 18 4.32 -1.13 0.85
CA ALA A 18 3.94 -0.31 -0.30
C ALA A 18 4.20 1.18 -0.04
N GLN A 19 3.91 1.66 1.17
CA GLN A 19 4.19 3.04 1.58
C GLN A 19 5.70 3.32 1.59
N LYS A 20 6.50 2.41 2.16
CA LYS A 20 7.97 2.52 2.13
C LYS A 20 8.51 2.58 0.70
N LYS A 21 8.02 1.72 -0.20
CA LYS A 21 8.43 1.73 -1.62
C LYS A 21 8.03 3.02 -2.32
N TYR A 22 6.84 3.55 -2.02
CA TYR A 22 6.39 4.84 -2.53
C TYR A 22 7.34 5.96 -2.09
N ASP A 23 7.64 6.06 -0.80
CA ASP A 23 8.51 7.10 -0.25
C ASP A 23 9.93 7.00 -0.81
N GLU A 24 10.49 5.79 -0.90
CA GLU A 24 11.78 5.55 -1.55
C GLU A 24 11.76 5.96 -3.03
N ALA A 25 10.68 5.64 -3.75
CA ALA A 25 10.53 5.99 -5.16
C ALA A 25 10.39 7.51 -5.36
N VAL A 26 9.72 8.22 -4.46
CA VAL A 26 9.63 9.69 -4.50
C VAL A 26 11.02 10.31 -4.43
N ILE A 27 11.89 9.80 -3.56
CA ILE A 27 13.27 10.29 -3.41
C ILE A 27 14.12 9.91 -4.63
N LYS A 28 14.10 8.63 -5.03
CA LYS A 28 14.92 8.11 -6.13
C LYS A 28 14.54 8.67 -7.51
N LEU A 29 13.27 9.04 -7.68
CA LEU A 29 12.74 9.57 -8.94
C LEU A 29 12.56 11.09 -8.93
N ALA A 30 13.21 11.80 -7.99
CA ALA A 30 13.14 13.25 -7.92
C ALA A 30 13.57 13.92 -9.24
N ASP A 31 14.64 13.40 -9.87
CA ASP A 31 15.19 13.87 -11.15
C ASP A 31 14.70 13.06 -12.37
N ALA A 32 13.80 12.10 -12.18
CA ALA A 32 13.25 11.32 -13.29
C ALA A 32 12.28 12.15 -14.14
N SER A 33 12.07 11.73 -15.40
CA SER A 33 11.06 12.39 -16.23
C SER A 33 9.66 12.27 -15.60
N PRO A 34 8.80 13.30 -15.74
CA PRO A 34 7.50 13.30 -15.09
C PRO A 34 6.64 12.07 -15.39
N GLY A 35 6.66 11.57 -16.63
CA GLY A 35 5.89 10.38 -17.01
C GLY A 35 6.37 9.09 -16.35
N VAL A 36 7.70 8.93 -16.17
CA VAL A 36 8.26 7.77 -15.44
C VAL A 36 7.89 7.87 -13.97
N ARG A 37 8.06 9.05 -13.38
CA ARG A 37 7.72 9.30 -11.98
C ARG A 37 6.24 9.03 -11.70
N GLU A 38 5.34 9.57 -12.53
CA GLU A 38 3.89 9.36 -12.39
C GLU A 38 3.51 7.88 -12.52
N THR A 39 4.05 7.17 -13.51
CA THR A 39 3.76 5.74 -13.71
C THR A 39 4.18 4.90 -12.51
N VAL A 40 5.39 5.12 -11.99
CA VAL A 40 5.93 4.34 -10.86
C VAL A 40 5.20 4.68 -9.57
N LEU A 41 5.04 5.98 -9.25
CA LEU A 41 4.34 6.41 -8.04
C LEU A 41 2.86 6.02 -8.07
N GLY A 42 2.20 6.12 -9.23
CA GLY A 42 0.81 5.67 -9.40
C GLY A 42 0.64 4.15 -9.27
N THR A 43 1.67 3.36 -9.55
CA THR A 43 1.65 1.91 -9.30
C THR A 43 1.72 1.60 -7.81
N TYR A 44 2.64 2.24 -7.08
CA TYR A 44 2.70 2.08 -5.62
C TYR A 44 1.47 2.67 -4.91
N GLY A 45 0.95 3.80 -5.41
CA GLY A 45 -0.30 4.39 -4.93
C GLY A 45 -1.48 3.42 -5.04
N ARG A 46 -1.63 2.72 -6.16
CA ARG A 46 -2.65 1.67 -6.31
C ARG A 46 -2.48 0.54 -5.29
N GLN A 47 -1.25 0.06 -5.09
CA GLN A 47 -0.99 -0.99 -4.09
C GLN A 47 -1.33 -0.54 -2.66
N ILE A 48 -1.07 0.72 -2.31
CA ILE A 48 -1.45 1.32 -1.03
C ILE A 48 -2.98 1.30 -0.86
N GLU A 49 -3.72 1.74 -1.87
CA GLU A 49 -5.19 1.78 -1.81
C GLU A 49 -5.80 0.37 -1.76
N GLU A 50 -5.25 -0.59 -2.50
CA GLU A 50 -5.67 -2.00 -2.42
C GLU A 50 -5.43 -2.58 -1.03
N ALA A 51 -4.27 -2.30 -0.41
CA ALA A 51 -3.97 -2.75 0.94
C ALA A 51 -4.94 -2.15 1.97
N LYS A 52 -5.26 -0.84 1.86
CA LYS A 52 -6.27 -0.19 2.72
C LYS A 52 -7.66 -0.82 2.53
N SER A 53 -8.07 -1.08 1.30
CA SER A 53 -9.36 -1.71 1.00
C SER A 53 -9.46 -3.11 1.61
N MET A 54 -8.37 -3.90 1.56
CA MET A 54 -8.32 -5.21 2.19
C MET A 54 -8.44 -5.11 3.72
N ILE A 55 -7.71 -4.17 4.35
CA ILE A 55 -7.81 -3.93 5.80
C ILE A 55 -9.25 -3.59 6.18
N ALA A 56 -9.88 -2.63 5.50
CA ALA A 56 -11.26 -2.22 5.78
C ALA A 56 -12.25 -3.37 5.61
N THR A 57 -12.07 -4.20 4.58
CA THR A 57 -12.91 -5.39 4.33
C THR A 57 -12.78 -6.40 5.45
N PHE A 58 -11.54 -6.70 5.89
CA PHE A 58 -11.32 -7.68 6.94
C PHE A 58 -11.71 -7.15 8.31
N GLU A 59 -11.44 -5.89 8.63
CA GLU A 59 -11.86 -5.25 9.88
C GLU A 59 -13.39 -5.24 9.98
N GLY A 60 -14.11 -4.82 8.93
CA GLY A 60 -15.57 -4.83 8.92
C GLY A 60 -16.21 -6.22 8.91
N ALA A 61 -15.47 -7.26 8.53
CA ALA A 61 -15.91 -8.66 8.62
C ALA A 61 -15.51 -9.35 9.94
N ASN A 62 -14.75 -8.65 10.80
CA ASN A 62 -14.24 -9.13 12.08
C ASN A 62 -14.98 -8.51 13.28
N ASP A 63 -15.81 -7.50 13.05
CA ASP A 63 -16.95 -7.07 13.89
C ASP A 63 -18.05 -8.16 13.91
#